data_AF-A0A1H5ZER5-F1
#
_entry.id   AF-A0A1H5ZER5-F1
#
_cell.length_a   1.000
_cell.length_b   1.000
_cell.length_c   1.000
_cell.angle_alpha   90.00
_cell.angle_beta   90.00
_cell.angle_gamma   90.00
#
_symmetry.space_group_name_H-M   'P 1'
#
loop_
_entity.id
_entity.type
_entity.pdbx_description
1 polymer ?
#
loop_
_entity_poly.entity_id
_entity_poly.type
_entity_poly.pdbx_seq_one_letter_code
_entity_poly.pdbx_strand_id
1 'polypeptide(L)'
;MVSPDQRPEYYIRQPIVPPMGETRDFGDVACDLAERMGMPLGFKTKEEFVRLSCEMTPEVKEAGGFEYMKEHGVYHNPETKAACFSYMRTIPPSAFAAEDVIFDEWLGVYWNWKKSRAKSREEAMEKGYMHTKKAYTGYVGQQIGGAVYRGFPPDKVNKTGFMELYSELMEEKGFNPLPSYYPNPEHQKMGEDELILTTYKVNVQSHSRTQNCKWLTEIYHTNPAWINPETAARRGIANGDLIKVKSEVGEITTKARVTPGVVPGVIAISNHCGHWKYGRYASGNATPEDIRGDLEDRDAHRIWWNDDHGAHPNWLIPNKPDPIGGEQRWNDTVVTVEKVASA
;
A
#
# COMPACT_ATOMS: atom_id res chain seq x y z
N MET A 1 -1.44 -7.87 -14.25
CA MET A 1 -2.57 -7.69 -13.30
C MET A 1 -3.57 -8.79 -13.62
N VAL A 2 -4.40 -9.20 -12.67
CA VAL A 2 -5.49 -10.13 -12.97
C VAL A 2 -6.78 -9.33 -13.02
N SER A 3 -7.61 -9.64 -14.02
CA SER A 3 -8.96 -9.09 -14.15
C SER A 3 -9.81 -9.45 -12.92
N PRO A 4 -10.97 -8.80 -12.71
CA PRO A 4 -11.88 -9.12 -11.60
C PRO A 4 -12.31 -10.59 -11.53
N ASP A 5 -12.32 -11.29 -12.65
CA ASP A 5 -12.61 -12.73 -12.75
C ASP A 5 -11.37 -13.63 -12.71
N GLN A 6 -10.25 -13.11 -12.19
CA GLN A 6 -8.97 -13.82 -12.00
C GLN A 6 -8.34 -14.36 -13.30
N ARG A 7 -8.59 -13.69 -14.43
CA ARG A 7 -7.91 -14.01 -15.69
C ARG A 7 -6.71 -13.09 -15.88
N PRO A 8 -5.60 -13.60 -16.43
CA PRO A 8 -4.50 -12.75 -16.86
C PRO A 8 -4.98 -11.74 -17.91
N GLU A 9 -4.59 -10.48 -17.72
CA GLU A 9 -4.83 -9.42 -18.69
C GLU A 9 -3.54 -8.65 -18.98
N TYR A 10 -3.45 -8.16 -20.22
CA TYR A 10 -2.41 -7.25 -20.69
C TYR A 10 -3.07 -5.90 -20.94
N TYR A 11 -2.49 -4.83 -20.43
CA TYR A 11 -3.03 -3.48 -20.63
C TYR A 11 -1.92 -2.48 -20.86
N ILE A 12 -2.22 -1.44 -21.63
CA ILE A 12 -1.39 -0.25 -21.77
C ILE A 12 -2.14 0.96 -21.24
N ARG A 13 -1.40 1.96 -20.76
CA ARG A 13 -1.97 3.25 -20.35
C ARG A 13 -1.54 4.30 -21.34
N GLN A 14 -2.51 5.06 -21.84
CA GLN A 14 -2.29 6.11 -22.83
C GLN A 14 -2.68 7.47 -22.23
N PRO A 15 -1.90 8.54 -22.50
CA PRO A 15 -2.29 9.87 -22.10
C PRO A 15 -3.54 10.33 -22.87
N ILE A 16 -4.55 10.80 -22.15
CA ILE A 16 -5.77 11.37 -22.75
C ILE A 16 -5.62 12.90 -22.91
N VAL A 17 -4.74 13.51 -22.11
CA VAL A 17 -4.47 14.95 -22.13
C VAL A 17 -3.02 15.17 -22.53
N PRO A 18 -2.73 16.09 -23.47
CA PRO A 18 -1.35 16.47 -23.80
C PRO A 18 -0.60 16.99 -22.56
N PRO A 19 0.69 16.66 -22.38
CA PRO A 19 1.49 17.22 -21.30
C PRO A 19 1.64 18.74 -21.46
N MET A 20 1.71 19.47 -20.34
CA MET A 20 1.94 20.92 -20.32
C MET A 20 3.44 21.24 -20.17
N GLY A 21 3.89 22.31 -20.81
CA GLY A 21 5.28 22.80 -20.72
C GLY A 21 6.30 21.73 -21.11
N GLU A 22 7.38 21.62 -20.32
CA GLU A 22 8.45 20.63 -20.53
C GLU A 22 8.15 19.26 -19.89
N THR A 23 6.91 19.01 -19.46
CA THR A 23 6.54 17.73 -18.83
C THR A 23 6.67 16.59 -19.84
N ARG A 24 7.33 15.51 -19.43
CA ARG A 24 7.56 14.32 -20.26
C ARG A 24 7.08 13.06 -19.54
N ASP A 25 6.76 12.02 -20.31
CA ASP A 25 6.49 10.70 -19.74
C ASP A 25 7.75 10.19 -19.02
N PHE A 26 7.59 9.70 -17.80
CA PHE A 26 8.71 9.20 -16.99
C PHE A 26 9.46 8.05 -17.68
N GLY A 27 8.80 7.22 -18.47
CA GLY A 27 9.44 6.15 -19.23
C GLY A 27 10.42 6.70 -20.28
N ASP A 28 10.08 7.79 -20.96
CA ASP A 28 11.00 8.44 -21.91
C ASP A 28 12.16 9.12 -21.17
N VAL A 29 11.88 9.74 -20.03
CA VAL A 29 12.94 10.31 -19.16
C VAL A 29 13.91 9.22 -18.69
N ALA A 30 13.40 8.04 -18.34
CA ALA A 30 14.24 6.92 -17.93
C ALA A 30 15.14 6.42 -19.08
N CYS A 31 14.61 6.36 -20.31
CA CYS A 31 15.40 6.00 -21.50
C CYS A 31 16.54 7.01 -21.74
N ASP A 32 16.25 8.31 -21.68
CA ASP A 32 17.24 9.37 -21.85
C ASP A 32 18.33 9.33 -20.77
N LEU A 33 17.94 9.13 -19.51
CA LEU A 33 18.89 9.02 -18.40
C LEU A 33 19.79 7.81 -18.56
N ALA A 34 19.23 6.67 -18.95
CA ALA A 34 19.99 5.45 -19.18
C ALA A 34 21.05 5.64 -20.27
N GLU A 35 20.70 6.31 -21.37
CA GLU A 35 21.66 6.67 -22.43
C GLU A 35 22.78 7.58 -21.90
N ARG A 36 22.42 8.65 -21.16
CA ARG A 36 23.40 9.59 -20.58
C ARG A 36 24.34 8.94 -19.57
N MET A 37 23.87 7.90 -18.89
CA MET A 37 24.65 7.13 -17.93
C MET A 37 25.49 6.02 -18.60
N GLY A 38 25.43 5.88 -19.92
CA GLY A 38 26.14 4.81 -20.65
C GLY A 38 25.56 3.41 -20.41
N MET A 39 24.27 3.34 -20.06
CA MET A 39 23.53 2.12 -19.77
C MET A 39 22.32 1.96 -20.72
N PRO A 40 22.52 1.92 -22.05
CA PRO A 40 21.42 1.90 -23.01
C PRO A 40 20.51 0.70 -22.78
N LEU A 41 19.18 0.94 -22.76
CA LEU A 41 18.18 -0.09 -22.45
C LEU A 41 17.79 -0.96 -23.65
N GLY A 42 18.31 -0.66 -24.84
CA GLY A 42 17.97 -1.35 -26.09
C GLY A 42 16.72 -0.82 -26.80
N PHE A 43 16.14 0.26 -26.30
CA PHE A 43 15.04 1.03 -26.90
C PHE A 43 15.20 2.50 -26.51
N LYS A 44 14.67 3.41 -27.34
CA LYS A 44 14.84 4.86 -27.18
C LYS A 44 13.66 5.55 -26.50
N THR A 45 12.49 4.93 -26.53
CA THR A 45 11.25 5.51 -25.99
C THR A 45 10.44 4.46 -25.25
N LYS A 46 9.56 4.91 -24.37
CA LYS A 46 8.54 4.05 -23.75
C LYS A 46 7.66 3.40 -24.79
N GLU A 47 7.28 4.13 -25.85
CA GLU A 47 6.45 3.59 -26.93
C GLU A 47 7.15 2.41 -27.62
N GLU A 48 8.44 2.56 -27.94
CA GLU A 48 9.22 1.48 -28.54
C GLU A 48 9.32 0.26 -27.62
N PHE A 49 9.56 0.48 -26.32
CA PHE A 49 9.54 -0.59 -25.31
C PHE A 49 8.20 -1.34 -25.27
N VAL A 50 7.09 -0.61 -25.25
CA VAL A 50 5.74 -1.20 -25.21
C VAL A 50 5.46 -1.98 -26.49
N ARG A 51 5.84 -1.45 -27.65
CA ARG A 51 5.70 -2.14 -28.94
C ARG A 51 6.49 -3.44 -28.97
N LEU A 52 7.76 -3.43 -28.54
CA LEU A 52 8.58 -4.64 -28.41
C LEU A 52 7.94 -5.65 -27.44
N SER A 53 7.41 -5.17 -26.31
CA SER A 53 6.73 -6.02 -25.34
C SER A 53 5.48 -6.69 -25.93
N CYS A 54 4.72 -5.98 -26.75
CA CYS A 54 3.56 -6.55 -27.46
C CYS A 54 4.00 -7.63 -28.46
N GLU A 55 5.07 -7.40 -29.23
CA GLU A 55 5.63 -8.39 -30.17
C GLU A 55 6.19 -9.64 -29.47
N MET A 56 6.71 -9.50 -28.27
CA MET A 56 7.23 -10.61 -27.47
C MET A 56 6.14 -11.37 -26.70
N THR A 57 4.89 -10.91 -26.76
CA THR A 57 3.76 -11.53 -26.07
C THR A 57 2.87 -12.25 -27.10
N PRO A 58 2.95 -13.59 -27.24
CA PRO A 58 2.33 -14.32 -28.35
C PRO A 58 0.84 -14.02 -28.54
N GLU A 59 0.04 -14.06 -27.48
CA GLU A 59 -1.42 -13.84 -27.57
C GLU A 59 -1.77 -12.40 -27.97
N VAL A 60 -1.00 -11.40 -27.46
CA VAL A 60 -1.19 -9.99 -27.82
C VAL A 60 -0.78 -9.77 -29.28
N LYS A 61 0.34 -10.36 -29.71
CA LYS A 61 0.81 -10.32 -31.09
C LYS A 61 -0.23 -10.90 -32.05
N GLU A 62 -0.79 -12.05 -31.73
CA GLU A 62 -1.84 -12.71 -32.52
C GLU A 62 -3.13 -11.86 -32.58
N ALA A 63 -3.46 -11.13 -31.51
CA ALA A 63 -4.59 -10.20 -31.48
C ALA A 63 -4.40 -8.94 -32.33
N GLY A 64 -3.21 -8.70 -32.90
CA GLY A 64 -2.88 -7.48 -33.67
C GLY A 64 -1.82 -6.59 -33.03
N GLY A 65 -1.16 -7.07 -31.96
CA GLY A 65 0.03 -6.47 -31.38
C GLY A 65 -0.20 -5.08 -30.83
N PHE A 66 0.76 -4.19 -31.04
CA PHE A 66 0.74 -2.85 -30.49
C PHE A 66 -0.45 -2.00 -30.99
N GLU A 67 -0.85 -2.15 -32.25
CA GLU A 67 -1.97 -1.39 -32.81
C GLU A 67 -3.31 -1.81 -32.18
N TYR A 68 -3.52 -3.12 -31.99
CA TYR A 68 -4.67 -3.61 -31.23
C TYR A 68 -4.69 -3.01 -29.82
N MET A 69 -3.54 -3.01 -29.14
CA MET A 69 -3.43 -2.47 -27.79
C MET A 69 -3.66 -0.96 -27.73
N LYS A 70 -3.28 -0.19 -28.77
CA LYS A 70 -3.58 1.25 -28.86
C LYS A 70 -5.06 1.51 -29.03
N GLU A 71 -5.76 0.71 -29.82
CA GLU A 71 -7.19 0.87 -30.03
C GLU A 71 -8.03 0.43 -28.82
N HIS A 72 -7.70 -0.73 -28.23
CA HIS A 72 -8.53 -1.37 -27.20
C HIS A 72 -8.06 -1.12 -25.77
N GLY A 73 -6.79 -0.75 -25.58
CA GLY A 73 -6.17 -0.48 -24.27
C GLY A 73 -5.89 -1.71 -23.42
N VAL A 74 -6.68 -2.79 -23.57
CA VAL A 74 -6.59 -4.03 -22.82
C VAL A 74 -6.85 -5.24 -23.73
N TYR A 75 -6.11 -6.32 -23.48
CA TYR A 75 -6.33 -7.64 -24.06
C TYR A 75 -6.42 -8.69 -22.95
N HIS A 76 -7.41 -9.57 -23.05
CA HIS A 76 -7.52 -10.78 -22.24
C HIS A 76 -7.92 -11.94 -23.14
N ASN A 77 -7.30 -13.11 -22.93
CA ASN A 77 -7.67 -14.31 -23.66
C ASN A 77 -9.00 -14.87 -23.10
N PRO A 78 -10.09 -14.92 -23.90
CA PRO A 78 -11.40 -15.38 -23.43
C PRO A 78 -11.43 -16.88 -23.11
N GLU A 79 -10.49 -17.66 -23.64
CA GLU A 79 -10.37 -19.10 -23.39
C GLU A 79 -9.60 -19.41 -22.10
N THR A 80 -8.82 -18.45 -21.60
CA THR A 80 -8.07 -18.63 -20.36
C THR A 80 -9.04 -18.77 -19.19
N LYS A 81 -9.03 -19.95 -18.59
CA LYS A 81 -9.81 -20.24 -17.39
C LYS A 81 -9.18 -19.58 -16.18
N ALA A 82 -10.02 -19.01 -15.32
CA ALA A 82 -9.60 -18.54 -14.01
C ALA A 82 -8.91 -19.67 -13.23
N ALA A 83 -7.78 -19.38 -12.59
CA ALA A 83 -7.02 -20.34 -11.80
C ALA A 83 -7.65 -20.59 -10.42
N CYS A 84 -8.98 -20.71 -10.36
CA CYS A 84 -9.71 -20.96 -9.13
C CYS A 84 -9.47 -22.40 -8.65
N PHE A 85 -9.53 -22.61 -7.33
CA PHE A 85 -9.45 -23.94 -6.70
C PHE A 85 -8.19 -24.75 -7.04
N SER A 86 -7.11 -24.12 -7.49
CA SER A 86 -5.87 -24.83 -7.83
C SER A 86 -5.25 -25.60 -6.64
N TYR A 87 -5.60 -25.22 -5.40
CA TYR A 87 -5.25 -25.93 -4.17
C TYR A 87 -5.99 -27.28 -4.01
N MET A 88 -7.17 -27.44 -4.62
CA MET A 88 -7.97 -28.69 -4.59
C MET A 88 -7.48 -29.74 -5.58
N ARG A 89 -6.42 -29.45 -6.35
CA ARG A 89 -5.84 -30.43 -7.26
C ARG A 89 -5.22 -31.57 -6.44
N THR A 90 -5.67 -32.80 -6.68
CA THR A 90 -5.08 -33.98 -6.05
C THR A 90 -3.68 -34.26 -6.57
N ILE A 91 -2.80 -34.69 -5.68
CA ILE A 91 -1.44 -35.15 -5.99
C ILE A 91 -1.47 -36.67 -6.14
N PRO A 92 -0.90 -37.25 -7.21
CA PRO A 92 -0.89 -38.70 -7.37
C PRO A 92 0.05 -39.37 -6.35
N PRO A 93 -0.23 -40.62 -5.91
CA PRO A 93 0.62 -41.36 -4.98
C PRO A 93 2.09 -41.44 -5.38
N SER A 94 2.37 -41.55 -6.69
CA SER A 94 3.74 -41.59 -7.20
C SER A 94 4.58 -40.35 -6.86
N ALA A 95 3.94 -39.18 -6.64
CA ALA A 95 4.65 -37.95 -6.32
C ALA A 95 5.01 -37.81 -4.84
N PHE A 96 4.27 -38.46 -3.94
CA PHE A 96 4.51 -38.39 -2.49
C PHE A 96 5.00 -39.71 -1.86
N ALA A 97 5.04 -40.80 -2.62
CA ALA A 97 5.63 -42.08 -2.22
C ALA A 97 7.14 -42.21 -2.56
N ALA A 98 7.77 -41.15 -3.07
CA ALA A 98 9.19 -41.16 -3.39
C ALA A 98 10.06 -41.27 -2.12
N GLU A 99 11.21 -41.94 -2.21
CA GLU A 99 12.11 -42.22 -1.08
C GLU A 99 12.64 -40.95 -0.39
N ASP A 100 12.76 -39.88 -1.15
CA ASP A 100 13.21 -38.57 -0.67
C ASP A 100 12.09 -37.68 -0.14
N VAL A 101 10.85 -38.20 -0.06
CA VAL A 101 9.70 -37.53 0.54
C VAL A 101 9.45 -38.05 1.95
N ILE A 102 9.21 -37.12 2.88
CA ILE A 102 8.84 -37.36 4.27
C ILE A 102 7.39 -36.90 4.44
N PHE A 103 6.65 -37.64 5.26
CA PHE A 103 5.34 -37.24 5.74
C PHE A 103 5.46 -36.72 7.17
N ASP A 104 4.99 -35.50 7.39
CA ASP A 104 4.85 -34.90 8.72
C ASP A 104 3.42 -35.17 9.22
N GLU A 105 3.27 -36.08 10.18
CA GLU A 105 1.94 -36.56 10.63
C GLU A 105 1.14 -35.48 11.35
N TRP A 106 1.80 -34.61 12.12
CA TRP A 106 1.15 -33.52 12.85
C TRP A 106 0.54 -32.52 11.87
N LEU A 107 1.32 -32.16 10.86
CA LEU A 107 0.90 -31.16 9.89
C LEU A 107 0.14 -31.75 8.71
N GLY A 108 0.21 -33.06 8.46
CA GLY A 108 -0.30 -33.68 7.23
C GLY A 108 0.50 -33.31 5.98
N VAL A 109 1.74 -32.84 6.11
CA VAL A 109 2.54 -32.32 4.99
C VAL A 109 3.44 -33.40 4.40
N TYR A 110 3.38 -33.58 3.08
CA TYR A 110 4.41 -34.29 2.33
C TYR A 110 5.44 -33.31 1.78
N TRP A 111 6.72 -33.60 2.00
CA TRP A 111 7.81 -32.73 1.56
C TRP A 111 9.09 -33.51 1.26
N ASN A 112 9.85 -33.01 0.30
CA ASN A 112 11.10 -33.57 -0.15
C ASN A 112 12.29 -32.96 0.61
N TRP A 113 12.95 -33.77 1.44
CA TRP A 113 14.02 -33.32 2.32
C TRP A 113 15.33 -33.00 1.58
N LYS A 114 15.56 -33.59 0.40
CA LYS A 114 16.72 -33.26 -0.44
C LYS A 114 16.56 -31.88 -1.07
N LYS A 115 15.36 -31.56 -1.56
CA LYS A 115 15.03 -30.24 -2.13
C LYS A 115 15.06 -29.12 -1.08
N SER A 116 14.79 -29.42 0.17
CA SER A 116 14.94 -28.46 1.29
C SER A 116 16.40 -28.26 1.72
N ARG A 117 17.32 -29.09 1.23
CA ARG A 117 18.75 -29.12 1.60
C ARG A 117 18.98 -29.53 3.06
N ALA A 118 18.13 -30.39 3.61
CA ALA A 118 18.42 -31.07 4.88
C ALA A 118 19.64 -32.00 4.72
N LYS A 119 20.42 -32.22 5.80
CA LYS A 119 21.68 -32.96 5.69
C LYS A 119 21.47 -34.47 5.56
N SER A 120 20.49 -35.01 6.29
CA SER A 120 20.09 -36.41 6.20
C SER A 120 18.57 -36.56 6.41
N ARG A 121 18.05 -37.73 6.06
CA ARG A 121 16.64 -38.06 6.26
C ARG A 121 16.31 -38.17 7.74
N GLU A 122 17.21 -38.73 8.54
CA GLU A 122 17.06 -38.92 9.98
C GLU A 122 16.93 -37.55 10.69
N GLU A 123 17.81 -36.60 10.38
CA GLU A 123 17.73 -35.23 10.93
C GLU A 123 16.41 -34.54 10.52
N ALA A 124 15.98 -34.72 9.27
CA ALA A 124 14.75 -34.13 8.75
C ALA A 124 13.50 -34.72 9.42
N MET A 125 13.49 -36.03 9.72
CA MET A 125 12.41 -36.69 10.44
C MET A 125 12.37 -36.27 11.92
N GLU A 126 13.54 -36.15 12.57
CA GLU A 126 13.63 -35.72 13.97
C GLU A 126 13.15 -34.28 14.16
N LYS A 127 13.53 -33.37 13.26
CA LYS A 127 13.13 -31.95 13.33
C LYS A 127 11.71 -31.70 12.81
N GLY A 128 11.18 -32.58 11.98
CA GLY A 128 9.93 -32.36 11.26
C GLY A 128 10.01 -31.24 10.23
N TYR A 129 8.89 -31.00 9.54
CA TYR A 129 8.79 -30.00 8.49
C TYR A 129 8.99 -28.58 9.03
N MET A 130 8.35 -28.26 10.16
CA MET A 130 8.32 -26.90 10.71
C MET A 130 9.69 -26.38 11.15
N HIS A 131 10.51 -27.23 11.77
CA HIS A 131 11.81 -26.83 12.30
C HIS A 131 12.96 -27.14 11.34
N THR A 132 12.67 -27.75 10.19
CA THR A 132 13.65 -27.89 9.12
C THR A 132 13.77 -26.60 8.30
N LYS A 133 14.97 -26.02 8.31
CA LYS A 133 15.27 -24.81 7.52
C LYS A 133 14.99 -25.06 6.04
N LYS A 134 14.19 -24.18 5.42
CA LYS A 134 13.79 -24.24 4.00
C LYS A 134 12.97 -25.48 3.61
N ALA A 135 12.31 -26.16 4.56
CA ALA A 135 11.43 -27.28 4.25
C ALA A 135 10.39 -26.96 3.15
N TYR A 136 9.86 -25.73 3.15
CA TYR A 136 8.93 -25.23 2.14
C TYR A 136 9.41 -25.30 0.69
N THR A 137 10.72 -25.28 0.42
CA THR A 137 11.21 -25.45 -0.96
C THR A 137 11.08 -26.89 -1.45
N GLY A 138 10.88 -27.83 -0.53
CA GLY A 138 10.62 -29.24 -0.80
C GLY A 138 9.15 -29.62 -0.74
N TYR A 139 8.21 -28.71 -0.45
CA TYR A 139 6.79 -29.03 -0.32
C TYR A 139 6.24 -29.79 -1.54
N VAL A 140 5.50 -30.88 -1.28
CA VAL A 140 4.91 -31.76 -2.30
C VAL A 140 3.39 -31.66 -2.29
N GLY A 141 2.77 -31.72 -1.11
CA GLY A 141 1.32 -31.67 -0.98
C GLY A 141 0.86 -31.82 0.47
N GLN A 142 -0.43 -31.57 0.68
CA GLN A 142 -1.10 -31.56 1.96
C GLN A 142 -2.13 -32.68 2.02
N GLN A 143 -2.05 -33.55 3.01
CA GLN A 143 -3.11 -34.52 3.28
C GLN A 143 -4.29 -33.82 3.95
N ILE A 144 -5.47 -33.98 3.35
CA ILE A 144 -6.74 -33.50 3.88
C ILE A 144 -7.76 -34.62 3.71
N GLY A 145 -8.18 -35.22 4.83
CA GLY A 145 -9.00 -36.42 4.80
C GLY A 145 -8.27 -37.59 4.10
N GLY A 146 -8.96 -38.24 3.16
CA GLY A 146 -8.44 -39.43 2.46
C GLY A 146 -7.56 -39.16 1.24
N ALA A 147 -7.22 -37.90 0.94
CA ALA A 147 -6.47 -37.55 -0.26
C ALA A 147 -5.36 -36.53 0.03
N VAL A 148 -4.36 -36.50 -0.86
CA VAL A 148 -3.28 -35.51 -0.86
C VAL A 148 -3.59 -34.47 -1.93
N TYR A 149 -3.59 -33.21 -1.53
CA TYR A 149 -3.89 -32.07 -2.38
C TYR A 149 -2.67 -31.20 -2.57
N ARG A 150 -2.67 -30.38 -3.62
CA ARG A 150 -1.69 -29.31 -3.77
C ARG A 150 -1.73 -28.38 -2.56
N GLY A 151 -2.92 -28.17 -1.97
CA GLY A 151 -3.10 -27.35 -0.78
C GLY A 151 -2.69 -25.90 -1.01
N PHE A 152 -2.52 -25.16 0.08
CA PHE A 152 -1.86 -23.86 0.08
C PHE A 152 -0.39 -24.09 0.42
N PRO A 153 0.54 -23.97 -0.55
CA PRO A 153 1.94 -24.24 -0.28
C PRO A 153 2.46 -23.36 0.86
N PRO A 154 3.06 -23.95 1.91
CA PRO A 154 3.70 -23.20 2.98
C PRO A 154 4.83 -22.33 2.44
N ASP A 155 5.21 -21.30 3.18
CA ASP A 155 6.30 -20.41 2.84
C ASP A 155 7.29 -20.24 4.01
N LYS A 156 7.95 -19.08 4.10
CA LYS A 156 8.90 -18.79 5.18
C LYS A 156 8.21 -18.50 6.52
N VAL A 157 6.94 -18.11 6.50
CA VAL A 157 6.14 -17.65 7.63
C VAL A 157 5.09 -18.68 7.98
N ASN A 158 4.18 -19.00 7.05
CA ASN A 158 3.22 -20.09 7.23
C ASN A 158 3.95 -21.41 7.00
N LYS A 159 3.96 -22.28 8.01
CA LYS A 159 4.69 -23.55 7.97
C LYS A 159 3.77 -24.76 7.95
N THR A 160 2.47 -24.57 8.17
CA THR A 160 1.53 -25.69 8.31
C THR A 160 0.81 -26.08 7.03
N GLY A 161 0.71 -25.17 6.04
CA GLY A 161 -0.09 -25.39 4.82
C GLY A 161 -1.60 -25.21 5.05
N PHE A 162 -1.99 -24.87 6.27
CA PHE A 162 -3.33 -24.51 6.68
C PHE A 162 -3.45 -23.00 6.94
N MET A 163 -4.68 -22.54 7.10
CA MET A 163 -4.96 -21.26 7.73
C MET A 163 -4.67 -21.38 9.23
N GLU A 164 -3.54 -20.79 9.67
CA GLU A 164 -3.08 -20.82 11.07
C GLU A 164 -3.92 -19.86 11.92
N LEU A 165 -4.94 -20.38 12.62
CA LEU A 165 -5.63 -19.63 13.69
C LEU A 165 -4.75 -19.52 14.93
N TYR A 166 -4.00 -20.59 15.21
CA TYR A 166 -2.96 -20.67 16.22
C TYR A 166 -1.60 -20.66 15.54
N SER A 167 -0.74 -19.69 15.86
CA SER A 167 0.58 -19.53 15.27
C SER A 167 1.67 -19.95 16.25
N GLU A 168 2.20 -21.16 16.06
CA GLU A 168 3.36 -21.64 16.84
C GLU A 168 4.58 -20.71 16.67
N LEU A 169 4.74 -20.09 15.50
CA LEU A 169 5.78 -19.07 15.27
C LEU A 169 5.67 -17.87 16.21
N MET A 170 4.44 -17.45 16.54
CA MET A 170 4.20 -16.34 17.47
C MET A 170 4.48 -16.78 18.91
N GLU A 171 4.06 -17.99 19.31
CA GLU A 171 4.36 -18.55 20.63
C GLU A 171 5.87 -18.70 20.86
N GLU A 172 6.61 -19.26 19.90
CA GLU A 172 8.08 -19.39 19.96
C GLU A 172 8.79 -18.04 20.15
N LYS A 173 8.17 -16.95 19.68
CA LYS A 173 8.67 -15.57 19.83
C LYS A 173 8.18 -14.87 21.11
N GLY A 174 7.40 -15.55 21.94
CA GLY A 174 6.82 -15.01 23.18
C GLY A 174 5.61 -14.10 22.97
N PHE A 175 4.98 -14.16 21.80
CA PHE A 175 3.71 -13.48 21.52
C PHE A 175 2.52 -14.42 21.72
N ASN A 176 1.30 -13.86 21.71
CA ASN A 176 0.10 -14.67 21.80
C ASN A 176 -0.09 -15.44 20.48
N PRO A 177 -0.22 -16.77 20.50
CA PRO A 177 -0.41 -17.55 19.30
C PRO A 177 -1.79 -17.39 18.67
N LEU A 178 -2.77 -16.83 19.38
CA LEU A 178 -4.12 -16.56 18.88
C LEU A 178 -4.36 -15.06 18.69
N PRO A 179 -5.21 -14.65 17.74
CA PRO A 179 -5.73 -13.27 17.67
C PRO A 179 -6.25 -12.83 19.04
N SER A 180 -5.61 -11.82 19.62
CA SER A 180 -5.84 -11.38 20.99
C SER A 180 -5.82 -9.86 21.07
N TYR A 181 -6.43 -9.32 22.13
CA TYR A 181 -6.43 -7.90 22.39
C TYR A 181 -5.08 -7.43 22.95
N TYR A 182 -4.46 -6.46 22.29
CA TYR A 182 -3.28 -5.75 22.76
C TYR A 182 -3.65 -4.28 23.00
N PRO A 183 -3.69 -3.80 24.25
CA PRO A 183 -3.99 -2.40 24.53
C PRO A 183 -2.86 -1.51 24.01
N ASN A 184 -3.22 -0.37 23.46
CA ASN A 184 -2.25 0.65 23.08
C ASN A 184 -1.66 1.30 24.36
N PRO A 185 -0.34 1.21 24.61
CA PRO A 185 0.25 1.71 25.85
C PRO A 185 0.05 3.21 26.07
N GLU A 186 0.04 4.01 24.99
CA GLU A 186 -0.24 5.43 25.07
C GLU A 186 -1.70 5.70 25.45
N HIS A 187 -2.66 4.91 24.94
CA HIS A 187 -4.08 5.08 25.28
C HIS A 187 -4.38 4.74 26.73
N GLN A 188 -3.63 3.81 27.33
CA GLN A 188 -3.76 3.47 28.75
C GLN A 188 -3.33 4.61 29.69
N LYS A 189 -2.59 5.60 29.17
CA LYS A 189 -2.06 6.72 29.94
C LYS A 189 -2.75 8.04 29.60
N MET A 190 -3.77 8.00 28.75
CA MET A 190 -4.46 9.21 28.29
C MET A 190 -5.18 9.92 29.44
N GLY A 191 -5.03 11.24 29.50
CA GLY A 191 -5.86 12.12 30.31
C GLY A 191 -7.24 12.35 29.71
N GLU A 192 -8.18 12.86 30.51
CA GLU A 192 -9.56 13.12 30.07
C GLU A 192 -9.67 14.17 28.94
N ASP A 193 -8.69 15.08 28.87
CA ASP A 193 -8.64 16.17 27.89
C ASP A 193 -7.86 15.81 26.61
N GLU A 194 -7.28 14.61 26.54
CA GLU A 194 -6.54 14.14 25.37
C GLU A 194 -7.46 13.44 24.36
N LEU A 195 -7.07 13.49 23.09
CA LEU A 195 -7.78 12.87 21.98
C LEU A 195 -6.84 11.93 21.22
N ILE A 196 -7.43 10.96 20.52
CA ILE A 196 -6.70 10.12 19.57
C ILE A 196 -6.72 10.81 18.20
N LEU A 197 -5.54 11.14 17.68
CA LEU A 197 -5.36 11.56 16.30
C LEU A 197 -5.43 10.34 15.38
N THR A 198 -6.34 10.40 14.42
CA THR A 198 -6.39 9.46 13.30
C THR A 198 -6.19 10.20 11.98
N THR A 199 -5.46 9.60 11.05
CA THR A 199 -5.32 10.16 9.71
C THR A 199 -6.15 9.38 8.71
N TYR A 200 -6.62 10.07 7.67
CA TYR A 200 -7.40 9.44 6.63
C TYR A 200 -7.01 9.94 5.25
N LYS A 201 -7.45 9.21 4.24
CA LYS A 201 -7.31 9.59 2.84
C LYS A 201 -8.65 10.07 2.31
N VAL A 202 -8.61 11.08 1.45
CA VAL A 202 -9.79 11.52 0.71
C VAL A 202 -9.83 10.83 -0.64
N ASN A 203 -11.02 10.63 -1.20
CA ASN A 203 -11.21 10.00 -2.50
C ASN A 203 -10.64 10.82 -3.67
N VAL A 204 -10.43 12.12 -3.48
CA VAL A 204 -9.95 13.05 -4.52
C VAL A 204 -8.43 13.00 -4.68
N GLN A 205 -7.69 12.69 -3.62
CA GLN A 205 -6.23 12.79 -3.59
C GLN A 205 -5.59 11.41 -3.43
N SER A 206 -4.46 11.19 -4.10
CA SER A 206 -3.68 9.95 -4.06
C SER A 206 -2.35 10.17 -3.36
N HIS A 207 -2.26 9.70 -2.11
CA HIS A 207 -1.09 9.85 -1.25
C HIS A 207 -0.57 11.31 -1.26
N SER A 208 0.74 11.52 -1.42
CA SER A 208 1.38 12.83 -1.43
C SER A 208 1.70 13.36 -2.84
N ARG A 209 1.08 12.79 -3.89
CA ARG A 209 1.53 13.01 -5.29
C ARG A 209 0.59 13.86 -6.15
N THR A 210 -0.67 13.98 -5.76
CA THR A 210 -1.69 14.63 -6.59
C THR A 210 -2.09 15.99 -6.08
N GLN A 211 -1.54 16.45 -4.95
CA GLN A 211 -1.91 17.73 -4.37
C GLN A 211 -1.49 18.94 -5.22
N ASN A 212 -0.68 18.71 -6.26
CA ASN A 212 -0.33 19.72 -7.26
C ASN A 212 -1.02 19.51 -8.61
N CYS A 213 -2.00 18.60 -8.68
CA CYS A 213 -2.85 18.44 -9.86
C CYS A 213 -4.01 19.44 -9.74
N LYS A 214 -4.00 20.50 -10.57
CA LYS A 214 -4.92 21.65 -10.45
C LYS A 214 -6.38 21.30 -10.17
N TRP A 215 -6.98 20.37 -10.93
CA TRP A 215 -8.39 19.98 -10.76
C TRP A 215 -8.65 19.23 -9.46
N LEU A 216 -7.71 18.42 -8.98
CA LEU A 216 -7.87 17.69 -7.72
C LEU A 216 -7.71 18.62 -6.53
N THR A 217 -6.75 19.54 -6.61
CA THR A 217 -6.50 20.57 -5.59
C THR A 217 -7.67 21.55 -5.49
N GLU A 218 -8.26 21.95 -6.62
CA GLU A 218 -9.46 22.80 -6.62
C GLU A 218 -10.61 22.19 -5.79
N ILE A 219 -10.79 20.87 -5.88
CA ILE A 219 -11.79 20.13 -5.10
C ILE A 219 -11.34 19.97 -3.63
N TYR A 220 -10.06 19.74 -3.37
CA TYR A 220 -9.53 19.50 -2.02
C TYR A 220 -8.10 20.05 -1.82
N HIS A 221 -7.99 21.28 -1.34
CA HIS A 221 -6.73 22.01 -1.09
C HIS A 221 -6.39 22.17 0.39
N THR A 222 -7.37 22.04 1.29
CA THR A 222 -7.19 22.19 2.74
C THR A 222 -7.70 20.98 3.52
N ASN A 223 -7.17 20.75 4.72
CA ASN A 223 -7.51 19.62 5.59
C ASN A 223 -7.91 20.08 7.00
N PRO A 224 -9.10 20.68 7.16
CA PRO A 224 -9.59 21.01 8.49
C PRO A 224 -9.69 19.73 9.33
N ALA A 225 -9.35 19.83 10.62
CA ALA A 225 -9.43 18.70 11.53
C ALA A 225 -10.88 18.42 11.92
N TRP A 226 -11.34 17.21 11.67
CA TRP A 226 -12.69 16.80 12.03
C TRP A 226 -12.73 16.51 13.53
N ILE A 227 -13.70 17.10 14.20
CA ILE A 227 -13.93 16.94 15.64
C ILE A 227 -15.42 16.74 15.92
N ASN A 228 -15.73 15.83 16.84
CA ASN A 228 -17.11 15.52 17.19
C ASN A 228 -17.79 16.73 17.87
N PRO A 229 -19.10 16.99 17.67
CA PRO A 229 -19.80 18.12 18.29
C PRO A 229 -19.72 18.15 19.82
N GLU A 230 -19.79 16.99 20.49
CA GLU A 230 -19.70 16.91 21.95
C GLU A 230 -18.27 17.20 22.44
N THR A 231 -17.26 16.65 21.75
CA THR A 231 -15.84 16.90 22.04
C THR A 231 -15.49 18.37 21.83
N ALA A 232 -16.02 18.98 20.77
CA ALA A 232 -15.83 20.39 20.43
C ALA A 232 -16.52 21.33 21.43
N ALA A 233 -17.78 21.04 21.79
CA ALA A 233 -18.56 21.83 22.75
C ALA A 233 -17.87 21.91 24.12
N ARG A 234 -17.33 20.79 24.62
CA ARG A 234 -16.53 20.75 25.87
C ARG A 234 -15.29 21.64 25.84
N ARG A 235 -14.77 21.94 24.64
CA ARG A 235 -13.56 22.75 24.42
C ARG A 235 -13.86 24.16 23.91
N GLY A 236 -15.13 24.55 23.82
CA GLY A 236 -15.52 25.85 23.26
C GLY A 236 -15.10 26.05 21.79
N ILE A 237 -14.96 24.97 21.03
CA ILE A 237 -14.56 24.98 19.62
C ILE A 237 -15.81 24.99 18.74
N ALA A 238 -15.92 26.01 17.89
CA ALA A 238 -16.94 26.12 16.85
C ALA A 238 -16.39 25.68 15.49
N ASN A 239 -17.30 25.40 14.55
CA ASN A 239 -16.90 25.07 13.19
C ASN A 239 -16.20 26.25 12.51
N GLY A 240 -15.03 26.00 11.92
CA GLY A 240 -14.19 27.00 11.27
C GLY A 240 -13.17 27.68 12.19
N ASP A 241 -13.24 27.46 13.51
CA ASP A 241 -12.26 28.00 14.44
C ASP A 241 -10.85 27.49 14.13
N LEU A 242 -9.84 28.35 14.28
CA LEU A 242 -8.46 27.89 14.31
C LEU A 242 -8.21 27.13 15.62
N ILE A 243 -7.62 25.94 15.47
CA ILE A 243 -7.24 25.09 16.58
C ILE A 243 -5.76 24.73 16.48
N LYS A 244 -5.12 24.62 17.63
CA LYS A 244 -3.80 24.01 17.75
C LYS A 244 -3.97 22.56 18.16
N VAL A 245 -3.32 21.67 17.41
CA VAL A 245 -3.24 20.24 17.73
C VAL A 245 -1.79 19.94 18.06
N LYS A 246 -1.55 19.32 19.21
CA LYS A 246 -0.19 19.09 19.73
C LYS A 246 -0.02 17.65 20.19
N SER A 247 1.13 17.06 19.86
CA SER A 247 1.59 15.77 20.37
C SER A 247 2.91 15.93 21.12
N GLU A 248 3.51 14.82 21.53
CA GLU A 248 4.84 14.81 22.15
C GLU A 248 5.97 15.28 21.19
N VAL A 249 5.78 15.19 19.87
CA VAL A 249 6.83 15.48 18.87
C VAL A 249 6.65 16.79 18.12
N GLY A 250 5.47 17.41 18.20
CA GLY A 250 5.21 18.64 17.45
C GLY A 250 3.81 19.21 17.63
N GLU A 251 3.58 20.32 16.95
CA GLU A 251 2.27 20.98 16.91
C GLU A 251 1.98 21.49 15.49
N ILE A 252 0.69 21.54 15.16
CA ILE A 252 0.18 22.15 13.94
C ILE A 252 -1.00 23.07 14.28
N THR A 253 -1.25 24.05 13.42
CA THR A 253 -2.47 24.86 13.47
C THR A 253 -3.31 24.56 12.24
N THR A 254 -4.60 24.28 12.41
CA THR A 254 -5.56 24.05 11.32
C THR A 254 -6.96 24.53 11.73
N LYS A 255 -7.91 24.54 10.80
CA LYS A 255 -9.32 24.86 11.09
C LYS A 255 -10.04 23.64 11.65
N ALA A 256 -10.95 23.84 12.60
CA ALA A 256 -11.86 22.81 13.07
C ALA A 256 -13.01 22.61 12.07
N ARG A 257 -13.32 21.36 11.74
CA ARG A 257 -14.59 20.97 11.13
C ARG A 257 -15.39 20.19 12.16
N VAL A 258 -16.39 20.86 12.75
CA VAL A 258 -17.24 20.22 13.76
C VAL A 258 -18.27 19.36 13.03
N THR A 259 -18.22 18.04 13.23
CA THR A 259 -19.03 17.10 12.45
C THR A 259 -19.32 15.82 13.24
N PRO A 260 -20.54 15.24 13.16
CA PRO A 260 -20.84 13.94 13.75
C PRO A 260 -20.16 12.78 12.99
N GLY A 261 -19.49 13.04 11.87
CA GLY A 261 -18.76 12.04 11.09
C GLY A 261 -17.47 11.51 11.73
N VAL A 262 -17.16 11.93 12.97
CA VAL A 262 -16.09 11.39 13.81
C VAL A 262 -16.63 11.14 15.21
N VAL A 263 -16.17 10.07 15.86
CA VAL A 263 -16.62 9.68 17.21
C VAL A 263 -16.05 10.62 18.28
N PRO A 264 -16.72 10.77 19.45
CA PRO A 264 -16.14 11.49 20.58
C PRO A 264 -14.77 10.93 20.98
N GLY A 265 -13.86 11.80 21.42
CA GLY A 265 -12.50 11.40 21.84
C GLY A 265 -11.49 11.27 20.70
N VAL A 266 -11.91 11.49 19.45
CA VAL A 266 -11.05 11.42 18.26
C VAL A 266 -10.99 12.76 17.55
N ILE A 267 -9.82 13.08 17.00
CA ILE A 267 -9.62 14.15 16.01
C ILE A 267 -9.06 13.53 14.73
N ALA A 268 -9.69 13.82 13.59
CA ALA A 268 -9.31 13.21 12.32
C ALA A 268 -8.79 14.24 11.32
N ILE A 269 -7.60 14.02 10.74
CA ILE A 269 -6.98 14.95 9.78
C ILE A 269 -6.52 14.21 8.54
N SER A 270 -6.92 14.69 7.36
CA SER A 270 -6.47 14.14 6.08
C SER A 270 -4.96 14.34 5.90
N ASN A 271 -4.24 13.34 5.40
CA ASN A 271 -2.77 13.39 5.22
C ASN A 271 -2.31 14.02 3.89
N HIS A 272 -3.24 14.54 3.07
CA HIS A 272 -2.95 14.97 1.71
C HIS A 272 -2.51 16.45 1.57
N CYS A 273 -2.66 17.26 2.61
CA CYS A 273 -2.43 18.71 2.58
C CYS A 273 -1.26 19.12 3.48
N GLY A 274 -0.90 20.41 3.45
CA GLY A 274 0.19 20.98 4.24
C GLY A 274 1.55 20.90 3.56
N HIS A 275 1.58 20.87 2.23
CA HIS A 275 2.83 20.95 1.48
C HIS A 275 3.43 22.35 1.61
N TRP A 276 4.71 22.43 1.96
CA TRP A 276 5.48 23.68 2.05
C TRP A 276 6.42 23.89 0.85
N LYS A 277 6.41 22.94 -0.10
CA LYS A 277 7.09 22.94 -1.41
C LYS A 277 6.18 22.23 -2.43
N TYR A 278 6.73 21.51 -3.39
CA TYR A 278 6.03 20.76 -4.43
C TYR A 278 5.66 21.63 -5.64
N GLY A 279 4.75 22.59 -5.48
CA GLY A 279 4.39 23.51 -6.56
C GLY A 279 3.27 24.47 -6.18
N ARG A 280 2.90 25.33 -7.14
CA ARG A 280 1.95 26.44 -6.96
C ARG A 280 0.62 26.01 -6.35
N TYR A 281 0.05 24.88 -6.80
CA TYR A 281 -1.29 24.45 -6.38
C TYR A 281 -1.25 23.88 -4.97
N ALA A 282 -0.22 23.06 -4.68
CA ALA A 282 -0.07 22.38 -3.40
C ALA A 282 0.40 23.30 -2.26
N SER A 283 1.14 24.37 -2.56
CA SER A 283 1.87 25.15 -1.54
C SER A 283 1.93 26.66 -1.76
N GLY A 284 1.39 27.17 -2.88
CA GLY A 284 1.48 28.59 -3.24
C GLY A 284 2.87 29.04 -3.72
N ASN A 285 3.90 28.20 -3.60
CA ASN A 285 5.24 28.55 -4.04
C ASN A 285 5.34 28.71 -5.56
N ALA A 286 6.06 29.74 -5.99
CA ALA A 286 6.41 29.96 -7.39
C ALA A 286 7.15 28.75 -8.00
N THR A 287 6.76 28.37 -9.21
CA THR A 287 7.45 27.37 -10.02
C THR A 287 8.53 28.05 -10.89
N PRO A 288 9.44 27.27 -11.52
CA PRO A 288 10.41 27.85 -12.46
C PRO A 288 9.77 28.71 -13.55
N GLU A 289 8.59 28.34 -14.04
CA GLU A 289 7.86 29.07 -15.06
C GLU A 289 7.34 30.43 -14.56
N ASP A 290 6.90 30.49 -13.30
CA ASP A 290 6.51 31.75 -12.66
C ASP A 290 7.70 32.70 -12.55
N ILE A 291 8.89 32.16 -12.28
CA ILE A 291 10.14 32.92 -12.12
C ILE A 291 10.66 33.40 -13.48
N ARG A 292 10.57 32.58 -14.52
CA ARG A 292 11.02 32.93 -15.88
C ARG A 292 10.03 33.84 -16.62
N GLY A 293 8.77 33.88 -16.20
CA GLY A 293 7.72 34.67 -16.86
C GLY A 293 7.18 34.03 -18.13
N ASP A 294 7.37 32.72 -18.31
CA ASP A 294 6.93 31.91 -19.45
C ASP A 294 5.71 31.02 -19.07
N LEU A 295 4.91 31.46 -18.10
CA LEU A 295 3.72 30.74 -17.66
C LEU A 295 2.62 30.74 -18.73
N GLU A 296 2.35 29.57 -19.29
CA GLU A 296 1.28 29.36 -20.29
C GLU A 296 -0.05 28.81 -19.70
N ASP A 297 -0.10 28.51 -18.40
CA ASP A 297 -1.30 27.93 -17.75
C ASP A 297 -2.32 29.01 -17.34
N ARG A 298 -3.39 29.15 -18.12
CA ARG A 298 -4.48 30.11 -17.86
C ARG A 298 -5.16 29.93 -16.50
N ASP A 299 -5.15 28.73 -15.94
CA ASP A 299 -5.83 28.44 -14.67
C ASP A 299 -4.99 28.85 -13.45
N ALA A 300 -3.69 29.10 -13.62
CA ALA A 300 -2.82 29.52 -12.53
C ALA A 300 -3.25 30.85 -11.88
N HIS A 301 -3.92 31.73 -12.62
CA HIS A 301 -4.46 33.00 -12.11
C HIS A 301 -5.85 32.87 -11.47
N ARG A 302 -6.42 31.66 -11.43
CA ARG A 302 -7.77 31.37 -10.93
C ARG A 302 -7.78 30.61 -9.61
N ILE A 303 -6.62 30.50 -8.96
CA ILE A 303 -6.47 29.85 -7.67
C ILE A 303 -7.21 30.68 -6.61
N TRP A 304 -8.37 30.20 -6.16
CA TRP A 304 -9.24 30.94 -5.23
C TRP A 304 -8.97 30.62 -3.75
N TRP A 305 -8.18 29.59 -3.47
CA TRP A 305 -7.94 29.14 -2.09
C TRP A 305 -6.87 29.94 -1.32
N ASN A 306 -6.37 31.06 -1.89
CA ASN A 306 -5.67 32.15 -1.19
C ASN A 306 -4.73 31.69 -0.05
N ASP A 307 -3.70 30.91 -0.37
CA ASP A 307 -2.69 30.36 0.56
C ASP A 307 -3.20 29.35 1.61
N ASP A 308 -4.48 28.95 1.59
CA ASP A 308 -5.00 27.84 2.40
C ASP A 308 -4.63 26.49 1.76
N HIS A 309 -3.48 25.98 2.18
CA HIS A 309 -2.95 24.68 1.75
C HIS A 309 -3.06 23.60 2.84
N GLY A 310 -3.75 23.90 3.95
CA GLY A 310 -3.86 23.01 5.11
C GLY A 310 -2.56 22.84 5.90
N ALA A 311 -2.53 21.85 6.78
CA ALA A 311 -1.40 21.53 7.67
C ALA A 311 -1.10 20.03 7.69
N HIS A 312 0.17 19.64 7.64
CA HIS A 312 0.54 18.24 7.46
C HIS A 312 0.49 17.47 8.80
N PRO A 313 -0.39 16.46 8.99
CA PRO A 313 -0.55 15.80 10.29
C PRO A 313 0.66 14.97 10.72
N ASN A 314 1.51 14.53 9.79
CA ASN A 314 2.74 13.80 10.14
C ASN A 314 3.68 14.56 11.09
N TRP A 315 3.60 15.90 11.17
CA TRP A 315 4.36 16.67 12.16
C TRP A 315 3.97 16.34 13.61
N LEU A 316 2.80 15.71 13.80
CA LEU A 316 2.32 15.25 15.10
C LEU A 316 2.65 13.79 15.38
N ILE A 317 3.02 12.99 14.37
CA ILE A 317 3.07 11.53 14.50
C ILE A 317 4.49 11.10 14.88
N PRO A 318 4.69 10.55 16.09
CA PRO A 318 6.00 10.06 16.50
C PRO A 318 6.43 8.86 15.65
N ASN A 319 7.74 8.69 15.44
CA ASN A 319 8.27 7.49 14.79
C ASN A 319 8.29 6.32 15.78
N LYS A 320 7.10 5.79 16.09
CA LYS A 320 6.89 4.67 17.00
C LYS A 320 6.47 3.44 16.21
N PRO A 321 7.20 2.31 16.32
CA PRO A 321 6.81 1.08 15.66
C PRO A 321 5.66 0.38 16.41
N ASP A 322 4.90 -0.43 15.69
CA ASP A 322 4.15 -1.54 16.22
C ASP A 322 5.13 -2.54 16.85
N PRO A 323 4.90 -3.00 18.10
CA PRO A 323 5.87 -3.81 18.83
C PRO A 323 6.09 -5.21 18.23
N ILE A 324 5.23 -5.68 17.31
CA ILE A 324 5.30 -7.02 16.73
C ILE A 324 5.88 -6.96 15.31
N GLY A 325 5.24 -6.21 14.42
CA GLY A 325 5.60 -6.07 13.00
C GLY A 325 6.68 -5.03 12.73
N GLY A 326 6.94 -4.11 13.67
CA GLY A 326 7.95 -3.05 13.51
C GLY A 326 7.51 -1.90 12.59
N GLU A 327 6.31 -1.97 12.02
CA GLU A 327 5.77 -0.92 11.14
C GLU A 327 5.39 0.33 11.94
N GLN A 328 5.57 1.51 11.36
CA GLN A 328 5.20 2.75 12.05
C GLN A 328 3.68 2.81 12.32
N ARG A 329 3.31 3.28 13.52
CA ARG A 329 1.92 3.52 13.92
C ARG A 329 1.47 4.92 13.50
N TRP A 330 0.36 5.00 12.76
CA TRP A 330 -0.11 6.25 12.12
C TRP A 330 -1.47 6.76 12.61
N ASN A 331 -2.22 5.95 13.37
CA ASN A 331 -3.65 6.17 13.60
C ASN A 331 -4.05 6.12 15.08
N ASP A 332 -3.08 6.28 15.97
CA ASP A 332 -3.21 6.06 17.40
C ASP A 332 -2.47 7.11 18.24
N THR A 333 -2.01 8.19 17.62
CA THR A 333 -1.22 9.23 18.31
C THR A 333 -2.10 10.00 19.29
N VAL A 334 -1.66 10.11 20.55
CA VAL A 334 -2.35 10.92 21.56
C VAL A 334 -1.99 12.40 21.34
N VAL A 335 -3.01 13.25 21.34
CA VAL A 335 -2.87 14.70 21.13
C VAL A 335 -3.74 15.51 22.09
N THR A 336 -3.34 16.75 22.32
CA THR A 336 -4.20 17.79 22.91
C THR A 336 -4.70 18.74 21.83
N VAL A 337 -5.87 19.35 22.08
CA VAL A 337 -6.51 20.26 21.14
C VAL A 337 -7.04 21.48 21.89
N GLU A 338 -6.64 22.66 21.45
CA GLU A 338 -7.06 23.94 22.01
C GLU A 338 -7.50 24.90 20.91
N LYS A 339 -8.48 25.75 21.22
CA LYS A 339 -8.87 26.86 20.35
C LYS A 339 -7.76 27.92 20.38
N VAL A 340 -7.32 28.37 19.20
CA VAL A 340 -6.39 29.50 19.10
C VAL A 340 -7.18 30.77 19.42
N ALA A 341 -6.71 31.54 20.40
CA ALA A 341 -7.32 32.82 20.73
C ALA A 341 -7.30 33.75 19.50
N SER A 342 -8.41 34.42 19.24
CA SER A 342 -8.46 35.48 18.24
C SER A 342 -7.46 36.57 18.64
N ALA A 343 -6.49 36.86 17.77
CA ALA A 343 -5.53 37.93 17.96
C ALA A 343 -6.18 39.32 17.91
#